data_AF-A0A6G1R6I2-F1
#
_entry.id   AF-A0A6G1R6I2-F1
#
_cell.length_a   1.000
_cell.length_b   1.000
_cell.length_c   1.000
_cell.angle_alpha   90.00
_cell.angle_beta   90.00
_cell.angle_gamma   90.00
#
_symmetry.space_group_name_H-M   'P 1'
#
loop_
_entity.id
_entity.type
_entity.pdbx_description
1 polymer ?
#
loop_
_entity_poly.entity_id
_entity_poly.type
_entity_poly.pdbx_seq_one_letter_code
_entity_poly.pdbx_strand_id
1 'polypeptide(L)'
;KMSYFSEHFWGEKNHGFDVLYHNMKHGQISTKELADFVRERAAIEENYAKAMVKLSKMATNGTQLGTFAPLWEVFRISSDKLALCHLELMKKLHDLIKEISRYGEEQGRVHKKSKEEVSG
;
A
#
# COMPACT_ATOMS: atom_id res chain seq x y z
N LYS A 1 -32.62 -12.17 -5.80
CA LYS A 1 -31.19 -11.79 -5.80
C LYS A 1 -30.53 -12.68 -6.84
N MET A 2 -30.16 -12.16 -8.01
CA MET A 2 -29.50 -12.98 -9.05
C MET A 2 -28.13 -13.43 -8.54
N SER A 3 -27.79 -14.68 -8.81
CA SER A 3 -26.53 -15.27 -8.41
C SER A 3 -25.74 -15.59 -9.68
N TYR A 4 -24.95 -14.61 -10.12
CA TYR A 4 -24.23 -14.66 -11.40
C TYR A 4 -23.36 -15.92 -11.54
N PHE A 5 -22.66 -16.34 -10.48
CA PHE A 5 -21.81 -17.53 -10.55
C PHE A 5 -22.61 -18.83 -10.64
N SER A 6 -23.74 -18.94 -9.93
CA SER A 6 -24.58 -20.15 -10.00
C SER A 6 -25.39 -20.26 -11.29
N GLU A 7 -25.45 -19.20 -12.10
CA GLU A 7 -26.24 -19.20 -13.34
C GLU A 7 -25.36 -19.41 -14.58
N HIS A 8 -24.05 -19.13 -14.51
CA HIS A 8 -23.18 -19.04 -15.69
C HIS A 8 -22.00 -20.04 -15.73
N PHE A 9 -21.78 -20.85 -14.68
CA PHE A 9 -20.62 -21.74 -14.56
C PHE A 9 -20.99 -23.23 -14.56
N TRP A 10 -21.91 -23.66 -15.42
CA TRP A 10 -22.25 -25.09 -15.59
C TRP A 10 -21.57 -25.65 -16.86
N GLY A 11 -22.02 -25.24 -18.05
CA GLY A 11 -21.42 -25.60 -19.35
C GLY A 11 -21.39 -27.11 -19.65
N GLU A 12 -21.28 -27.50 -20.92
CA GLU A 12 -21.35 -28.93 -21.31
C GLU A 12 -20.21 -29.78 -20.73
N LYS A 13 -19.07 -29.15 -20.42
CA LYS A 13 -17.87 -29.81 -19.87
C LYS A 13 -17.83 -29.84 -18.34
N ASN A 14 -18.79 -29.22 -17.64
CA ASN A 14 -18.84 -29.15 -16.17
C ASN A 14 -17.57 -28.58 -15.49
N HIS A 15 -16.74 -27.80 -16.20
CA HIS A 15 -15.48 -27.23 -15.68
C HIS A 15 -15.67 -25.93 -14.88
N GLY A 16 -16.91 -25.49 -14.62
CA GLY A 16 -17.14 -24.18 -14.01
C GLY A 16 -16.56 -24.03 -12.60
N PHE A 17 -16.52 -25.11 -11.82
CA PHE A 17 -15.86 -25.12 -10.52
C PHE A 17 -14.36 -24.82 -10.65
N ASP A 18 -13.65 -25.48 -11.57
CA ASP A 18 -12.21 -25.27 -11.78
C ASP A 18 -11.90 -23.83 -12.17
N VAL A 19 -12.72 -23.23 -13.03
CA VAL A 19 -12.60 -21.82 -13.43
C VAL A 19 -12.77 -20.90 -12.23
N LEU A 20 -13.82 -21.08 -11.42
CA LEU A 20 -14.07 -20.28 -10.23
C LEU A 20 -12.98 -20.46 -9.16
N TYR A 21 -12.51 -21.69 -8.98
CA TYR A 21 -11.44 -22.03 -8.04
C TYR A 21 -10.10 -21.40 -8.45
N HIS A 22 -9.76 -21.44 -9.74
CA HIS A 22 -8.56 -20.79 -10.26
C HIS A 22 -8.66 -19.26 -10.20
N ASN A 23 -9.84 -18.69 -10.48
CA ASN A 23 -10.11 -17.26 -10.30
C ASN A 23 -9.92 -16.83 -8.84
N MET A 24 -10.44 -17.60 -7.90
CA MET A 24 -10.26 -17.37 -6.47
C MET A 24 -8.76 -17.35 -6.08
N LYS A 25 -7.96 -18.28 -6.62
CA LYS A 25 -6.49 -18.29 -6.40
C LYS A 25 -5.78 -17.04 -6.92
N HIS A 26 -6.24 -16.45 -8.03
CA HIS A 26 -5.68 -15.18 -8.52
C HIS A 26 -5.84 -14.03 -7.52
N GLY A 27 -6.82 -14.10 -6.61
CA GLY A 27 -6.97 -13.11 -5.54
C GLY A 27 -5.68 -12.91 -4.72
N GLN A 28 -4.91 -13.98 -4.47
CA GLN A 28 -3.64 -13.88 -3.75
C GLN A 28 -2.57 -13.10 -4.52
N ILE A 29 -2.58 -13.21 -5.85
CA ILE A 29 -1.68 -12.45 -6.73
C ILE A 29 -2.02 -10.97 -6.61
N SER A 30 -3.31 -10.61 -6.72
CA SER A 30 -3.75 -9.23 -6.58
C SER A 30 -3.39 -8.62 -5.22
N THR A 31 -3.54 -9.38 -4.12
CA THR A 31 -3.16 -8.91 -2.79
C THR A 31 -1.66 -8.64 -2.68
N LYS A 32 -0.82 -9.49 -3.29
CA LYS A 32 0.63 -9.32 -3.33
C LYS A 32 1.02 -8.10 -4.17
N GLU A 33 0.48 -7.97 -5.37
CA GLU A 33 0.73 -6.83 -6.26
C GLU A 33 0.35 -5.49 -5.60
N LEU A 34 -0.77 -5.47 -4.87
CA LEU A 34 -1.18 -4.30 -4.09
C LEU A 34 -0.18 -3.99 -2.96
N ALA A 35 0.28 -5.00 -2.22
CA ALA A 35 1.28 -4.80 -1.17
C ALA A 35 2.60 -4.25 -1.74
N ASP A 36 3.03 -4.76 -2.91
CA ASP A 36 4.22 -4.31 -3.61
C ASP A 36 4.09 -2.85 -4.07
N PHE A 37 2.94 -2.49 -4.67
CA PHE A 37 2.65 -1.11 -5.04
C PHE A 37 2.68 -0.15 -3.85
N VAL A 38 2.04 -0.50 -2.73
CA VAL A 38 2.02 0.33 -1.52
C VAL A 38 3.42 0.46 -0.91
N ARG A 39 4.27 -0.57 -1.03
CA ARG A 39 5.67 -0.53 -0.59
C ARG A 39 6.48 0.48 -1.39
N GLU A 40 6.35 0.46 -2.72
CA GLU A 40 7.01 1.47 -3.57
C GLU A 40 6.52 2.88 -3.24
N ARG A 41 5.21 3.04 -3.02
CA ARG A 41 4.65 4.32 -2.56
C ARG A 41 5.26 4.77 -1.23
N ALA A 42 5.39 3.88 -0.24
CA ALA A 42 6.01 4.20 1.05
C ALA A 42 7.48 4.61 0.91
N ALA A 43 8.24 3.96 0.03
CA ALA A 43 9.64 4.32 -0.26
C ALA A 43 9.76 5.71 -0.89
N ILE A 44 8.83 6.08 -1.78
CA ILE A 44 8.76 7.44 -2.35
C ILE A 44 8.51 8.48 -1.24
N GLU A 45 7.55 8.22 -0.35
CA GLU A 45 7.24 9.12 0.76
C GLU A 45 8.43 9.27 1.73
N GLU A 46 9.17 8.19 2.01
CA GLU A 46 10.40 8.25 2.81
C GLU A 46 11.48 9.12 2.17
N ASN A 47 11.70 8.95 0.86
CA ASN A 47 12.67 9.74 0.11
C ASN A 47 12.29 11.22 0.08
N TYR A 48 10.99 11.52 -0.07
CA TYR A 48 10.49 12.89 -0.02
C TYR A 48 10.73 13.52 1.36
N ALA A 49 10.40 12.80 2.44
CA ALA A 49 10.66 13.25 3.81
C ALA A 49 12.16 13.56 4.02
N LYS A 50 13.07 12.68 3.58
CA LYS A 50 14.52 12.89 3.66
C LYS A 50 14.98 14.12 2.87
N ALA A 51 14.44 14.33 1.67
CA ALA A 51 14.73 15.50 0.85
C ALA A 51 14.28 16.81 1.53
N MET A 52 13.10 16.81 2.15
CA MET A 52 12.59 17.96 2.91
C MET A 52 13.43 18.26 4.16
N VAL A 53 13.91 17.24 4.88
CA VAL A 53 14.87 17.44 5.98
C VAL A 53 16.17 18.07 5.49
N LYS A 54 16.68 17.63 4.34
CA LYS A 54 17.88 18.22 3.73
C LYS A 54 17.64 19.69 3.38
N LEU A 55 16.49 20.02 2.80
CA LEU A 55 16.10 21.39 2.46
C LEU A 55 15.99 22.28 3.69
N SER A 56 15.39 21.78 4.78
CA SER A 56 15.33 22.48 6.07
C SER A 56 16.73 22.84 6.59
N LYS A 57 17.68 21.90 6.54
CA LYS A 57 19.09 22.15 6.91
C LYS A 57 19.82 23.12 6.00
N MET A 58 19.37 23.32 4.75
CA MET A 58 19.93 24.37 3.90
C MET A 58 19.48 25.75 4.38
N ALA A 59 18.23 25.88 4.85
CA ALA A 59 17.72 27.13 5.40
C ALA A 59 18.48 27.56 6.68
N THR A 60 18.95 26.62 7.50
CA THR A 60 19.81 26.95 8.66
C THR A 60 21.17 27.54 8.28
N ASN A 61 21.65 27.27 7.06
CA ASN A 61 22.92 27.78 6.55
C ASN A 61 22.78 29.12 5.82
N GLY A 62 21.56 29.67 5.73
CA GLY A 62 21.31 30.97 5.13
C GLY A 62 21.95 32.11 5.92
N THR A 63 22.25 33.22 5.24
CA THR A 63 22.79 34.42 5.90
C THR A 63 21.85 34.91 7.00
N GLN A 64 22.42 35.15 8.18
CA GLN A 64 21.70 35.69 9.34
C GLN A 64 21.71 37.22 9.36
N LEU A 65 22.30 37.85 8.35
CA LEU A 65 22.39 39.30 8.24
C LEU A 65 21.24 39.86 7.39
N GLY A 66 20.75 41.03 7.80
CA GLY A 66 19.73 41.77 7.08
C GLY A 66 18.30 41.37 7.42
N THR A 67 17.36 42.13 6.90
CA THR A 67 15.92 42.01 7.19
C THR A 67 15.29 40.71 6.66
N PHE A 68 16.01 39.96 5.82
CA PHE A 68 15.58 38.68 5.29
C PHE A 68 15.91 37.49 6.20
N ALA A 69 16.75 37.65 7.22
CA ALA A 69 17.14 36.55 8.10
C ALA A 69 15.94 35.77 8.72
N PRO A 70 14.85 36.42 9.18
CA PRO A 70 13.68 35.71 9.71
C PRO A 70 12.94 34.84 8.68
N LEU A 71 13.07 35.12 7.38
CA LEU A 71 12.41 34.33 6.34
C LEU A 71 13.02 32.93 6.23
N TRP A 72 14.32 32.79 6.46
CA TRP A 72 14.97 31.47 6.49
C TRP A 72 14.36 30.56 7.56
N GLU A 73 13.99 31.12 8.72
CA GLU A 73 13.33 30.37 9.78
C GLU A 73 11.94 29.87 9.37
N VAL A 74 11.18 30.68 8.62
CA VAL A 74 9.89 30.25 8.05
C VAL A 74 10.07 29.07 7.10
N PHE A 75 11.06 29.13 6.20
CA PHE A 75 11.36 28.03 5.28
C PHE A 75 11.85 26.78 6.00
N ARG A 76 12.66 26.92 7.04
CA ARG A 76 13.13 25.81 7.87
C ARG A 76 11.95 25.11 8.55
N ILE A 77 11.12 25.84 9.29
CA ILE A 77 9.99 25.28 10.03
C ILE A 77 8.97 24.63 9.10
N SER A 78 8.62 25.30 8.00
CA SER A 78 7.67 24.73 7.02
C SER A 78 8.20 23.45 6.37
N SER A 79 9.49 23.42 6.04
CA SER A 79 10.14 22.23 5.49
C SER A 79 10.20 21.08 6.49
N ASP A 80 10.51 21.35 7.76
CA ASP A 80 10.49 20.36 8.84
C ASP A 80 9.09 19.76 9.02
N LYS A 81 8.06 20.62 9.08
CA LYS A 81 6.67 20.16 9.22
C LYS A 81 6.23 19.29 8.05
N LEU A 82 6.57 19.68 6.82
CA LEU A 82 6.22 18.88 5.64
C LEU A 82 6.96 17.53 5.66
N ALA A 83 8.25 17.51 6.03
CA ALA A 83 8.99 16.26 6.20
C ALA A 83 8.31 15.30 7.18
N LEU A 84 7.79 15.82 8.31
CA LEU A 84 7.05 15.03 9.30
C LEU A 84 5.74 14.47 8.72
N CYS A 85 4.98 15.24 7.93
CA CYS A 85 3.77 14.76 7.28
C CYS A 85 4.04 13.58 6.34
N HIS A 86 5.08 13.69 5.51
CA HIS A 86 5.47 12.59 4.60
C HIS A 86 5.96 11.35 5.38
N LEU A 87 6.71 11.55 6.46
CA LEU A 87 7.14 10.45 7.33
C LEU A 87 5.96 9.76 8.03
N GLU A 88 4.96 10.50 8.48
CA GLU A 88 3.75 9.94 9.08
C GLU A 88 2.94 9.14 8.06
N LEU A 89 2.78 9.66 6.83
CA LEU A 89 2.13 8.93 5.75
C LEU A 89 2.87 7.63 5.43
N MET A 90 4.20 7.67 5.30
CA MET A 90 5.02 6.47 5.09
C MET A 90 4.77 5.41 6.18
N LYS A 91 4.69 5.79 7.46
CA LYS A 91 4.39 4.86 8.55
C LYS A 91 3.01 4.22 8.40
N LYS A 92 1.99 5.02 8.08
CA LYS A 92 0.62 4.52 7.84
C LYS A 92 0.58 3.56 6.65
N LEU A 93 1.34 3.82 5.59
CA LEU A 93 1.46 2.92 4.44
C LEU A 93 2.13 1.60 4.84
N HIS A 94 3.17 1.63 5.68
CA HIS A 94 3.77 0.40 6.20
C HIS A 94 2.81 -0.42 7.06
N ASP A 95 1.97 0.22 7.87
CA ASP A 95 0.95 -0.51 8.63
C ASP A 95 -0.11 -1.11 7.71
N LEU A 96 -0.54 -0.37 6.67
CA LEU A 96 -1.44 -0.89 5.64
C LEU A 96 -0.85 -2.11 4.91
N ILE A 97 0.45 -2.13 4.60
CA ILE A 97 1.11 -3.30 3.99
C ILE A 97 0.99 -4.54 4.88
N LYS A 98 1.10 -4.38 6.21
CA LYS A 98 0.93 -5.50 7.16
C LYS A 98 -0.50 -6.02 7.13
N GLU A 99 -1.50 -5.14 7.05
CA GLU A 99 -2.91 -5.53 6.96
C GLU A 99 -3.22 -6.26 5.65
N ILE A 100 -2.70 -5.76 4.53
CA ILE A 100 -2.82 -6.40 3.21
C ILE A 100 -2.18 -7.79 3.24
N SER A 101 -0.98 -7.91 3.81
CA SER A 101 -0.27 -9.20 3.92
C SER A 101 -1.06 -10.20 4.77
N ARG A 102 -1.56 -9.78 5.93
CA ARG A 102 -2.41 -10.59 6.81
C ARG A 102 -3.68 -11.06 6.08
N TYR A 103 -4.31 -10.18 5.31
CA TYR A 103 -5.47 -10.54 4.50
C TYR A 103 -5.12 -11.58 3.43
N GLY A 104 -3.98 -11.44 2.75
CA GLY A 104 -3.50 -12.41 1.76
C GLY A 104 -3.26 -13.81 2.33
N GLU A 105 -2.71 -13.88 3.54
CA GLU A 105 -2.52 -15.15 4.28
C GLU A 105 -3.86 -15.81 4.63
N GLU A 106 -4.81 -15.03 5.16
CA GLU A 106 -6.14 -15.53 5.50
C GLU A 106 -6.90 -16.01 4.25
N GLN A 107 -6.83 -15.28 3.14
CA GLN A 107 -7.36 -15.74 1.86
C GLN A 107 -6.77 -17.09 1.45
N GLY A 108 -5.45 -17.28 1.60
CA GLY A 108 -4.80 -18.56 1.32
C GLY A 108 -5.33 -19.72 2.16
N ARG A 109 -5.56 -19.47 3.46
CA ARG A 109 -6.13 -20.44 4.39
C ARG A 109 -7.56 -20.83 4.00
N VAL A 110 -8.40 -19.83 3.69
CA VAL A 110 -9.78 -20.02 3.23
C VAL A 110 -9.81 -20.83 1.93
N HIS A 111 -8.97 -20.49 0.95
CA HIS A 111 -8.91 -21.18 -0.34
C HIS A 111 -8.52 -22.66 -0.21
N LYS A 112 -7.61 -22.98 0.73
CA LYS A 112 -7.24 -24.36 1.03
C LYS A 112 -8.43 -25.12 1.63
N LYS A 113 -9.11 -24.55 2.62
CA LYS A 113 -10.29 -25.16 3.26
C LYS A 113 -11.41 -25.43 2.25
N SER A 114 -11.75 -24.46 1.40
CA SER A 114 -12.79 -24.64 0.39
C SER A 114 -12.44 -25.73 -0.64
N LYS A 115 -11.16 -25.94 -0.94
CA LYS A 115 -10.74 -27.06 -1.79
C LYS A 115 -11.00 -28.41 -1.12
N GLU A 116 -10.64 -28.52 0.16
CA GLU A 116 -10.79 -29.75 0.95
C GLU A 116 -12.26 -30.12 1.12
N GLU A 117 -13.15 -29.14 1.37
CA GLU A 117 -14.60 -29.36 1.50
C GLU A 117 -15.29 -29.82 0.23
N VAL A 118 -14.77 -29.47 -0.96
CA VAL A 118 -15.35 -29.85 -2.26
C VAL A 118 -14.72 -31.11 -2.83
N SER A 119 -13.52 -31.49 -2.36
CA SER A 119 -12.81 -32.70 -2.80
C SER A 119 -13.13 -33.94 -1.95
N GLY A 120 -13.86 -33.78 -0.84
CA GLY A 120 -14.34 -34.85 0.03
C GLY A 120 -15.81 -35.18 -0.23
#